data_AF-A0A849FL86-F1
#
_entry.id   AF-A0A849FL86-F1
#
_cell.length_a   1.000
_cell.length_b   1.000
_cell.length_c   1.000
_cell.angle_alpha   90.00
_cell.angle_beta   90.00
_cell.angle_gamma   90.00
#
_symmetry.space_group_name_H-M   'P 1'
#
loop_
_entity.id
_entity.type
_entity.pdbx_description
1 polymer ?
#
loop_
_entity_poly.entity_id
_entity_poly.type
_entity_poly.pdbx_seq_one_letter_code
_entity_poly.pdbx_strand_id
1 'polypeptide(L)'
;MKYRLLLLFTLLPLLTNAQEKGLDEKVNDAFMPLAVWWEGFVLTSIPIAGYDLPVVLILLIFGATFFTIYFKFPNITRFPLAINTVRGKYDELDHHGVEKADLNIVDGDLVDTISDESKDGEVSHFQALATAVSGTVGLGNIAGVAVAIAVGGPGATFWMIVCGLIGMSTKFVECTLGVKYRDVGEDGTVYGGPMYYLSRGLKERGFTGLGKVLGIIFAVLCVG
;
A
#
# COMPACT_ATOMS: atom_id res chain seq x y z
N MET A 1 26.83 -53.07 -22.16
CA MET A 1 26.54 -52.04 -21.12
C MET A 1 26.51 -50.60 -21.65
N LYS A 2 27.29 -50.20 -22.68
CA LYS A 2 27.35 -48.81 -23.17
C LYS A 2 26.04 -48.23 -23.74
N TYR A 3 25.17 -49.05 -24.36
CA TYR A 3 23.92 -48.57 -24.96
C TYR A 3 22.75 -48.40 -23.98
N ARG A 4 22.80 -49.01 -22.78
CA ARG A 4 21.75 -48.86 -21.78
C ARG A 4 21.82 -47.54 -21.01
N LEU A 5 23.02 -46.93 -20.93
CA LEU A 5 23.22 -45.62 -20.29
C LEU A 5 22.76 -44.45 -21.19
N LEU A 6 22.88 -44.63 -22.51
CA LEU A 6 22.46 -43.66 -23.53
C LEU A 6 20.92 -43.58 -23.68
N LEU A 7 20.22 -44.69 -23.47
CA LEU A 7 18.75 -44.72 -23.37
C LEU A 7 18.23 -44.02 -22.10
N LEU A 8 19.00 -44.01 -21.01
CA LEU A 8 18.61 -43.34 -19.77
C LEU A 8 18.69 -41.80 -19.90
N PHE A 9 19.65 -41.28 -20.67
CA PHE A 9 19.83 -39.85 -20.91
C PHE A 9 18.81 -39.24 -21.89
N THR A 10 18.25 -40.05 -22.80
CA THR A 10 17.22 -39.62 -23.76
C THR A 10 15.81 -39.59 -23.15
N LEU A 11 15.60 -40.26 -22.02
CA LEU A 11 14.35 -40.25 -21.24
C LEU A 11 14.29 -39.17 -20.15
N LEU A 12 15.42 -38.57 -19.75
CA LEU A 12 15.44 -37.46 -18.80
C LEU A 12 14.63 -36.22 -19.25
N PRO A 13 14.65 -35.76 -20.52
CA PRO A 13 13.85 -34.61 -20.94
C PRO A 13 12.33 -34.88 -21.01
N LEU A 14 11.90 -36.15 -20.89
CA LEU A 14 10.48 -36.50 -20.79
C LEU A 14 9.96 -36.43 -19.35
N LEU A 15 10.84 -36.44 -18.34
CA LEU A 15 10.47 -36.25 -16.94
C LEU A 15 10.43 -34.77 -16.52
N THR A 16 11.14 -33.88 -17.24
CA THR A 16 11.05 -32.42 -17.01
C THR A 16 9.76 -31.79 -17.55
N ASN A 17 9.03 -32.47 -18.43
CA ASN A 17 7.75 -31.99 -18.99
C ASN A 17 6.51 -32.40 -18.17
N ALA A 18 6.71 -33.03 -17.01
CA ALA A 18 5.64 -33.36 -16.07
C ALA A 18 5.77 -32.57 -14.76
N GLN A 19 6.32 -31.35 -14.83
CA GLN A 19 6.24 -30.43 -13.71
C GLN A 19 4.77 -30.02 -13.58
N GLU A 20 4.06 -30.61 -12.61
CA GLU A 20 2.77 -30.10 -12.17
C GLU A 20 2.90 -28.59 -11.98
N LYS A 21 2.05 -27.80 -12.65
CA LYS A 21 1.97 -26.36 -12.41
C LYS A 21 1.94 -26.15 -10.90
N GLY A 22 2.89 -25.36 -10.39
CA GLY A 22 2.97 -25.03 -8.97
C GLY A 22 1.64 -24.43 -8.52
N LEU A 23 1.32 -24.54 -7.22
CA LEU A 23 0.09 -23.95 -6.68
C LEU A 23 0.00 -22.46 -7.05
N ASP A 24 1.12 -21.74 -6.97
CA ASP A 24 1.24 -20.32 -7.32
C ASP A 24 0.94 -20.05 -8.81
N GLU A 25 1.34 -20.96 -9.70
CA GLU A 25 1.14 -20.81 -11.14
C GLU A 25 -0.31 -21.14 -11.53
N LYS A 26 -0.94 -22.11 -10.87
CA LYS A 26 -2.38 -22.40 -11.01
C LYS A 26 -3.25 -21.25 -10.49
N VAL A 27 -2.85 -20.66 -9.37
CA VAL A 27 -3.47 -19.45 -8.81
C VAL A 27 -3.31 -18.30 -9.79
N ASN A 28 -2.09 -17.98 -10.21
CA ASN A 28 -1.81 -16.93 -11.17
C ASN A 28 -2.61 -17.09 -12.47
N ASP A 29 -2.65 -18.28 -13.07
CA ASP A 29 -3.44 -18.53 -14.29
C ASP A 29 -4.94 -18.30 -14.10
N ALA A 30 -5.48 -18.58 -12.91
CA ALA A 30 -6.88 -18.31 -12.57
C ALA A 30 -7.16 -16.81 -12.35
N PHE A 31 -6.18 -16.05 -11.83
CA PHE A 31 -6.30 -14.61 -11.58
C PHE A 31 -5.95 -13.74 -12.80
N MET A 32 -5.07 -14.21 -13.69
CA MET A 32 -4.65 -13.60 -14.94
C MET A 32 -5.82 -13.02 -15.78
N PRO A 33 -6.91 -13.76 -16.08
CA PRO A 33 -7.99 -13.23 -16.91
C PRO A 33 -8.71 -12.05 -16.25
N LEU A 34 -8.84 -12.06 -14.92
CA LEU A 34 -9.43 -10.95 -14.17
C LEU A 34 -8.48 -9.75 -14.15
N ALA A 35 -7.19 -9.99 -13.92
CA ALA A 35 -6.16 -8.95 -13.89
C ALA A 35 -6.06 -8.22 -15.23
N VAL A 36 -6.01 -8.94 -16.35
CA VAL A 36 -5.94 -8.36 -17.70
C VAL A 36 -7.21 -7.58 -18.05
N TRP A 37 -8.38 -8.10 -17.67
CA TRP A 37 -9.65 -7.38 -17.85
C TRP A 37 -9.65 -6.06 -17.08
N TRP A 38 -9.22 -6.09 -15.82
CA TRP A 38 -9.13 -4.91 -14.97
C TRP A 38 -8.07 -3.92 -15.48
N GLU A 39 -6.92 -4.41 -15.91
CA GLU A 39 -5.84 -3.62 -16.50
C GLU A 39 -6.34 -2.89 -17.75
N GLY A 40 -7.02 -3.58 -18.68
CA GLY A 40 -7.59 -2.94 -19.86
C GLY A 40 -8.60 -1.84 -19.53
N PHE A 41 -9.41 -2.03 -18.49
CA PHE A 41 -10.36 -1.04 -18.02
C PHE A 41 -9.67 0.19 -17.38
N VAL A 42 -8.71 -0.04 -16.47
CA VAL A 42 -8.02 1.02 -15.72
C VAL A 42 -7.02 1.77 -16.61
N LEU A 43 -6.32 1.06 -17.49
CA LEU A 43 -5.36 1.60 -18.45
C LEU A 43 -5.97 1.96 -19.80
N THR A 44 -7.30 2.12 -19.88
CA THR A 44 -7.93 2.68 -21.08
C THR A 44 -7.32 4.06 -21.36
N SER A 45 -6.65 4.21 -22.50
CA SER A 45 -6.00 5.46 -22.88
C SER A 45 -6.96 6.39 -23.61
N ILE A 46 -6.87 7.67 -23.28
CA ILE A 46 -7.55 8.74 -24.03
C ILE A 46 -6.46 9.59 -24.69
N PRO A 47 -6.53 9.80 -26.02
CA PRO A 47 -5.57 10.64 -26.72
C PRO A 47 -5.81 12.10 -26.32
N ILE A 48 -4.81 12.72 -25.68
CA ILE A 48 -4.84 14.12 -25.27
C ILE A 48 -3.54 14.77 -25.73
N ALA A 49 -3.65 15.85 -26.50
CA ALA A 49 -2.50 16.64 -26.98
C ALA A 49 -1.41 15.81 -27.70
N GLY A 50 -1.81 14.73 -28.40
CA GLY A 50 -0.88 13.86 -29.14
C GLY A 50 -0.23 12.74 -28.31
N TYR A 51 -0.64 12.58 -27.05
CA TYR A 51 -0.18 11.50 -26.15
C TYR A 51 -1.34 10.64 -25.67
N ASP A 52 -1.12 9.33 -25.60
CA ASP A 52 -2.09 8.37 -25.06
C ASP A 52 -1.95 8.32 -23.54
N LEU A 53 -2.86 9.01 -22.84
CA LEU A 53 -2.86 9.07 -21.38
C LEU A 53 -3.86 8.06 -20.80
N PRO A 54 -3.44 7.17 -19.88
CA PRO A 54 -4.36 6.28 -19.15
C PRO A 54 -5.39 7.08 -18.34
N VAL A 55 -6.66 6.69 -18.41
CA VAL A 55 -7.76 7.31 -17.64
C VAL A 55 -7.47 7.33 -16.15
N VAL A 56 -6.87 6.27 -15.62
CA VAL A 56 -6.46 6.20 -14.21
C VAL A 56 -5.49 7.32 -13.82
N LEU A 57 -4.56 7.69 -14.69
CA LEU A 57 -3.60 8.76 -14.41
C LEU A 57 -4.32 10.10 -14.26
N ILE A 58 -5.28 10.37 -15.15
CA ILE A 58 -6.11 11.59 -15.11
C ILE A 58 -6.89 11.63 -13.79
N LEU A 59 -7.53 10.52 -13.41
CA LEU A 59 -8.28 10.40 -12.17
C LEU A 59 -7.39 10.62 -10.94
N LEU A 60 -6.20 10.03 -10.91
CA LEU A 60 -5.25 10.16 -9.82
C LEU A 60 -4.73 11.59 -9.67
N ILE A 61 -4.33 12.23 -10.77
CA ILE A 61 -3.87 13.63 -10.75
C ILE A 61 -5.00 14.56 -10.32
N PHE A 62 -6.22 14.37 -10.84
CA PHE A 62 -7.38 15.16 -10.46
C PHE A 62 -7.69 15.01 -8.97
N GLY A 63 -7.76 13.78 -8.45
CA GLY A 63 -8.02 13.51 -7.05
C GLY A 63 -6.94 14.08 -6.13
N ALA A 64 -5.67 13.88 -6.48
CA ALA A 64 -4.54 14.46 -5.75
C ALA A 64 -4.61 15.98 -5.71
N THR A 65 -4.83 16.62 -6.86
CA THR A 65 -4.95 18.08 -6.97
C THR A 65 -6.13 18.60 -6.14
N PHE A 66 -7.29 17.94 -6.22
CA PHE A 66 -8.46 18.27 -5.41
C PHE A 66 -8.14 18.22 -3.92
N PHE A 67 -7.57 17.13 -3.42
CA PHE A 67 -7.21 17.00 -2.01
C PHE A 67 -6.13 18.00 -1.59
N THR A 68 -5.12 18.24 -2.41
CA THR A 68 -4.08 19.24 -2.14
C THR A 68 -4.69 20.63 -1.93
N ILE A 69 -5.60 21.06 -2.81
CA ILE A 69 -6.24 22.38 -2.70
C ILE A 69 -7.23 22.41 -1.52
N TYR A 70 -8.08 21.40 -1.39
CA TYR A 70 -9.12 21.33 -0.35
C TYR A 70 -8.53 21.36 1.06
N PHE A 71 -7.43 20.64 1.30
CA PHE A 71 -6.73 20.60 2.58
C PHE A 71 -5.64 21.68 2.71
N LYS A 72 -5.58 22.66 1.79
CA LYS A 72 -4.65 23.79 1.81
C LYS A 72 -3.18 23.37 1.91
N PHE A 73 -2.75 22.48 1.01
CA PHE A 73 -1.38 21.99 0.91
C PHE A 73 -0.87 21.37 2.23
N PRO A 74 -1.46 20.23 2.66
CA PRO A 74 -1.09 19.56 3.91
C PRO A 74 0.39 19.14 3.92
N ASN A 75 0.92 18.76 2.76
CA ASN A 75 2.32 18.43 2.53
C ASN A 75 3.32 19.55 2.92
N ILE A 76 2.91 20.83 2.88
CA ILE A 76 3.76 21.96 3.30
C ILE A 76 3.37 22.41 4.71
N THR A 77 2.07 22.57 4.97
CA THR A 77 1.58 23.16 6.21
C THR A 77 1.71 22.24 7.43
N ARG A 78 1.62 20.93 7.23
CA ARG A 78 1.65 19.92 8.31
C ARG A 78 2.95 19.12 8.35
N PHE A 79 3.92 19.44 7.50
CA PHE A 79 5.23 18.77 7.51
C PHE A 79 5.95 18.85 8.87
N PRO A 80 6.00 20.02 9.55
CA PRO A 80 6.65 20.09 10.87
C PRO A 80 5.93 19.26 11.95
N LEU A 81 4.60 19.16 11.85
CA LEU A 81 3.80 18.34 12.74
C LEU A 81 4.16 16.86 12.57
N ALA A 82 4.23 16.39 11.32
CA ALA A 82 4.61 15.01 11.00
C ALA A 82 6.00 14.65 11.53
N ILE A 83 7.00 15.53 11.36
CA ILE A 83 8.35 15.30 11.91
C ILE A 83 8.33 15.19 13.43
N ASN A 84 7.58 16.07 14.10
CA ASN A 84 7.47 16.01 15.56
C ASN A 84 6.73 14.76 16.05
N THR A 85 5.72 14.28 15.32
CA THR A 85 5.03 13.01 15.61
C THR A 85 5.97 11.82 15.50
N VAL A 86 6.74 11.72 14.42
CA VAL A 86 7.71 10.60 14.24
C VAL A 86 8.84 10.63 15.27
N ARG A 87 9.13 11.81 15.82
CA ARG A 87 10.12 12.00 16.89
C ARG A 87 9.57 11.72 18.30
N GLY A 88 8.32 11.28 18.41
CA GLY A 88 7.70 10.91 19.68
C GLY A 88 7.15 12.08 20.50
N LYS A 89 7.04 13.28 19.92
CA LYS A 89 6.63 14.49 20.68
C LYS A 89 5.16 14.48 21.10
N TYR A 90 4.31 13.65 20.46
CA TYR A 90 2.85 13.70 20.61
C TYR A 90 2.25 12.39 21.09
N ASP A 91 3.06 11.45 21.57
CA ASP A 91 2.64 10.09 21.89
C ASP A 91 1.73 10.06 23.14
N GLU A 92 1.83 11.10 23.96
CA GLU A 92 0.92 11.39 25.08
C GLU A 92 -0.50 11.81 24.64
N LEU A 93 -0.73 12.11 23.36
CA LEU A 93 -2.06 12.51 22.86
C LEU A 93 -2.86 11.31 22.34
N ASP A 94 -2.22 10.17 22.10
CA ASP A 94 -2.86 8.93 21.63
C ASP A 94 -3.53 8.16 22.79
N HIS A 95 -4.25 8.88 23.67
CA HIS A 95 -4.96 8.33 24.83
C HIS A 95 -6.43 7.99 24.52
N HIS A 96 -6.74 7.51 23.31
CA HIS A 96 -8.11 7.16 22.92
C HIS A 96 -8.55 5.77 23.43
N GLY A 97 -8.57 5.62 24.75
CA GLY A 97 -9.55 4.84 25.51
C GLY A 97 -9.70 3.36 25.21
N VAL A 98 -8.80 2.52 25.73
CA VAL A 98 -9.13 1.16 26.18
C VAL A 98 -8.38 0.84 27.47
N GLU A 99 -9.06 0.26 28.46
CA GLU A 99 -8.43 -0.28 29.67
C GLU A 99 -7.50 -1.46 29.33
N LYS A 100 -6.38 -1.48 30.02
CA LYS A 100 -5.25 -2.42 29.91
C LYS A 100 -5.64 -3.88 29.61
N ALA A 101 -5.04 -4.44 28.57
CA ALA A 101 -4.64 -5.84 28.58
C ALA A 101 -3.22 -5.92 29.16
N ASP A 102 -3.07 -6.56 30.33
CA ASP A 102 -1.78 -6.79 30.98
C ASP A 102 -0.91 -7.70 30.09
N LEU A 103 -0.03 -7.08 29.30
CA LEU A 103 1.11 -7.75 28.69
C LEU A 103 2.33 -7.47 29.58
N ASN A 104 3.07 -8.53 29.91
CA ASN A 104 4.24 -8.49 30.79
C ASN A 104 5.32 -7.53 30.26
N ILE A 105 5.31 -6.28 30.73
CA ILE A 105 6.41 -5.33 30.55
C ILE A 105 7.33 -5.50 31.77
N VAL A 106 8.51 -6.09 31.55
CA VAL A 106 9.59 -6.12 32.53
C VAL A 106 10.52 -4.93 32.27
N ASP A 107 10.59 -4.03 33.27
CA ASP A 107 11.61 -2.98 33.48
C ASP A 107 11.91 -1.97 32.34
N GLY A 108 11.02 -0.99 32.18
CA GLY A 108 11.34 0.42 32.50
C GLY A 108 12.54 1.16 31.87
N ASP A 109 13.03 0.70 30.71
CA ASP A 109 13.93 1.37 29.75
C ASP A 109 15.43 1.58 30.11
N LEU A 110 16.29 1.55 29.08
CA LEU A 110 17.73 1.81 29.12
C LEU A 110 18.06 3.14 28.42
N VAL A 111 19.01 3.91 28.97
CA VAL A 111 19.49 5.17 28.38
C VAL A 111 20.13 4.91 27.01
N ASP A 112 19.65 5.61 25.97
CA ASP A 112 19.96 5.49 24.53
C ASP A 112 19.25 4.38 23.72
N THR A 113 18.10 3.85 24.17
CA THR A 113 17.26 2.95 23.35
C THR A 113 15.83 3.45 23.11
N ILE A 114 15.17 2.86 22.10
CA ILE A 114 13.80 3.19 21.66
C ILE A 114 12.81 2.83 22.77
N SER A 115 11.99 3.79 23.20
CA SER A 115 10.90 3.63 24.16
C SER A 115 9.88 2.57 23.71
N ASP A 116 9.45 1.70 24.63
CA ASP A 116 8.32 0.79 24.40
C ASP A 116 7.00 1.58 24.57
N GLU A 117 6.34 1.83 23.45
CA GLU A 117 5.21 2.74 23.26
C GLU A 117 3.86 2.00 23.03
N SER A 118 3.73 0.79 23.56
CA SER A 118 2.56 -0.12 23.37
C SER A 118 1.22 0.35 23.99
N LYS A 119 0.91 1.66 24.01
CA LYS A 119 -0.31 2.18 24.65
C LYS A 119 -1.49 2.53 23.75
N ASP A 120 -1.38 2.55 22.42
CA ASP A 120 -2.55 2.51 21.52
C ASP A 120 -2.21 2.20 20.03
N GLY A 121 -1.11 1.46 19.83
CA GLY A 121 -0.60 1.03 18.53
C GLY A 121 0.42 -0.09 18.71
N GLU A 122 0.40 -1.09 17.82
CA GLU A 122 1.28 -2.28 17.93
C GLU A 122 2.76 -1.96 17.67
N VAL A 123 3.05 -0.81 17.07
CA VAL A 123 4.39 -0.35 16.67
C VAL A 123 4.51 1.15 16.91
N SER A 124 5.73 1.62 17.23
CA SER A 124 5.99 3.06 17.41
C SER A 124 5.77 3.85 16.11
N HIS A 125 5.57 5.16 16.19
CA HIS A 125 5.39 5.99 14.99
C HIS A 125 6.57 5.91 14.01
N PHE A 126 7.80 5.79 14.53
CA PHE A 126 8.99 5.60 13.70
C PHE A 126 8.99 4.23 13.03
N GLN A 127 8.64 3.17 13.76
CA GLN A 127 8.52 1.81 13.19
C GLN A 127 7.42 1.75 12.13
N ALA A 128 6.26 2.36 12.37
CA ALA A 128 5.18 2.46 11.40
C ALA A 128 5.63 3.20 10.12
N LEU A 129 6.33 4.32 10.28
CA LEU A 129 6.91 5.07 9.16
C LEU A 129 7.93 4.21 8.39
N ALA A 130 8.86 3.55 9.10
CA ALA A 130 9.89 2.73 8.49
C ALA A 130 9.29 1.57 7.70
N THR A 131 8.27 0.90 8.24
CA THR A 131 7.51 -0.16 7.56
C THR A 131 6.81 0.36 6.31
N ALA A 132 6.15 1.51 6.38
CA ALA A 132 5.47 2.12 5.23
C ALA A 132 6.45 2.57 4.12
N VAL A 133 7.60 3.14 4.50
CA VAL A 133 8.66 3.55 3.57
C VAL A 133 9.32 2.33 2.93
N SER A 134 9.60 1.30 3.73
CA SER A 134 10.11 0.01 3.26
C SER A 134 9.20 -0.62 2.20
N GLY A 135 7.88 -0.65 2.46
CA GLY A 135 6.90 -1.21 1.52
C GLY A 135 6.70 -0.39 0.25
N THR A 136 7.10 0.88 0.23
CA THR A 136 6.93 1.77 -0.93
C THR A 136 8.21 2.03 -1.70
N VAL A 137 9.40 1.90 -1.08
CA VAL A 137 10.69 2.09 -1.74
C VAL A 137 11.28 0.74 -2.14
N GLY A 138 11.18 0.41 -3.43
CA GLY A 138 11.69 -0.84 -3.97
C GLY A 138 12.46 -0.67 -5.28
N LEU A 139 13.07 -1.78 -5.74
CA LEU A 139 13.73 -1.90 -7.05
C LEU A 139 12.85 -1.40 -8.20
N GLY A 140 11.54 -1.67 -8.12
CA GLY A 140 10.55 -1.21 -9.10
C GLY A 140 10.48 0.30 -9.24
N ASN A 141 10.60 1.06 -8.15
CA ASN A 141 10.58 2.52 -8.21
C ASN A 141 11.88 3.07 -8.82
N ILE A 142 13.03 2.47 -8.49
CA ILE A 142 14.33 2.90 -9.03
C ILE A 142 14.40 2.59 -10.54
N ALA A 143 14.05 1.38 -10.94
CA ALA A 143 14.01 0.96 -12.35
C ALA A 143 12.94 1.73 -13.13
N GLY A 144 11.77 1.95 -12.55
CA GLY A 144 10.67 2.71 -13.16
C GLY A 144 11.06 4.16 -13.44
N VAL A 145 11.76 4.82 -12.51
CA VAL A 145 12.32 6.17 -12.73
C VAL A 145 13.32 6.16 -13.87
N ALA A 146 14.22 5.17 -13.93
CA ALA A 146 15.20 5.06 -15.01
C ALA A 146 14.54 4.91 -16.39
N VAL A 147 13.53 4.05 -16.50
CA VAL A 147 12.74 3.87 -17.73
C VAL A 147 11.97 5.16 -18.09
N ALA A 148 11.35 5.82 -17.12
CA ALA A 148 10.62 7.06 -17.33
C ALA A 148 11.53 8.18 -17.86
N ILE A 149 12.75 8.31 -17.35
CA ILE A 149 13.73 9.28 -17.85
C ILE A 149 14.24 8.89 -19.24
N ALA A 150 14.50 7.59 -19.47
CA ALA A 150 14.97 7.11 -20.77
C ALA A 150 13.97 7.37 -21.89
N VAL A 151 12.67 7.21 -21.61
CA VAL A 151 11.59 7.40 -22.59
C VAL A 151 11.10 8.86 -22.65
N GLY A 152 10.92 9.50 -21.49
CA GLY A 152 10.35 10.85 -21.37
C GLY A 152 11.38 11.99 -21.37
N GLY A 153 12.67 11.67 -21.35
CA GLY A 153 13.75 12.64 -21.28
C GLY A 153 13.96 13.25 -19.88
N PRO A 154 14.91 14.19 -19.74
CA PRO A 154 15.30 14.75 -18.43
C PRO A 154 14.18 15.56 -17.76
N GLY A 155 13.19 16.04 -18.52
CA GLY A 155 12.03 16.76 -17.99
C GLY A 155 11.07 15.88 -17.18
N ALA A 156 11.13 14.55 -17.35
CA ALA A 156 10.28 13.61 -16.62
C ALA A 156 10.49 13.71 -15.10
N THR A 157 11.73 13.85 -14.64
CA THR A 157 12.07 13.95 -13.21
C THR A 157 11.37 15.11 -12.53
N PHE A 158 11.31 16.27 -13.18
CA PHE A 158 10.61 17.44 -12.63
C PHE A 158 9.12 17.14 -12.40
N TRP A 159 8.47 16.56 -13.41
CA TRP A 159 7.05 16.21 -13.31
C TRP A 159 6.78 15.08 -12.31
N MET A 160 7.68 14.11 -12.18
CA MET A 160 7.58 13.06 -11.16
C MET A 160 7.62 13.64 -9.74
N ILE A 161 8.49 14.62 -9.48
CA ILE A 161 8.54 15.32 -8.18
C ILE A 161 7.22 16.06 -7.93
N VAL A 162 6.73 16.81 -8.92
CA VAL A 162 5.46 17.55 -8.80
C VAL A 162 4.29 16.59 -8.52
N CYS A 163 4.17 15.50 -9.28
CA CYS A 163 3.16 14.46 -9.08
C CYS A 163 3.27 13.79 -7.71
N GLY A 164 4.49 13.54 -7.23
CA GLY A 164 4.74 13.03 -5.88
C GLY A 164 4.27 13.99 -4.78
N LEU A 165 4.57 15.28 -4.95
CA LEU A 165 4.17 16.33 -4.00
C LEU A 165 2.64 16.44 -3.87
N ILE A 166 1.90 16.41 -4.98
CA ILE A 166 0.43 16.44 -4.95
C ILE A 166 -0.13 15.10 -4.43
N GLY A 167 0.46 13.98 -4.83
CA GLY A 167 0.04 12.62 -4.43
C GLY A 167 0.11 12.38 -2.93
N MET A 168 1.05 13.03 -2.22
CA MET A 168 1.12 12.99 -0.75
C MET A 168 -0.18 13.44 -0.08
N SER A 169 -0.94 14.34 -0.69
CA SER A 169 -2.23 14.79 -0.13
C SER A 169 -3.27 13.66 -0.15
N THR A 170 -3.30 12.86 -1.22
CA THR A 170 -4.17 11.67 -1.30
C THR A 170 -3.80 10.66 -0.23
N LYS A 171 -2.50 10.35 -0.06
CA LYS A 171 -2.03 9.44 0.99
C LYS A 171 -2.33 9.96 2.39
N PHE A 172 -2.19 11.27 2.62
CA PHE A 172 -2.59 11.88 3.89
C PHE A 172 -4.07 11.65 4.21
N VAL A 173 -4.97 11.84 3.24
CA VAL A 173 -6.41 11.58 3.42
C VAL A 173 -6.68 10.11 3.71
N GLU A 174 -6.05 9.21 2.96
CA GLU A 174 -6.18 7.75 3.15
C GLU A 174 -5.76 7.32 4.55
N CYS A 175 -4.58 7.75 5.02
CA CYS A 175 -4.10 7.43 6.36
C CYS A 175 -4.99 8.05 7.45
N THR A 176 -5.45 9.29 7.25
CA THR A 176 -6.35 9.98 8.19
C THR A 176 -7.68 9.22 8.33
N LEU A 177 -8.25 8.74 7.23
CA LEU A 177 -9.45 7.91 7.24
C LEU A 177 -9.17 6.54 7.89
N GLY A 178 -7.99 5.96 7.64
CA GLY A 178 -7.55 4.70 8.25
C GLY A 178 -7.49 4.77 9.77
N VAL A 179 -6.98 5.88 10.32
CA VAL A 179 -6.95 6.12 11.78
C VAL A 179 -8.34 6.46 12.33
N LYS A 180 -9.10 7.32 11.64
CA LYS A 180 -10.45 7.70 12.07
C LYS A 180 -11.41 6.51 12.15
N TYR A 181 -11.31 5.59 11.21
CA TYR A 181 -12.11 4.37 11.14
C TYR A 181 -11.24 3.15 11.43
N ARG A 182 -10.46 3.20 12.52
CA ARG A 182 -9.70 2.07 13.08
C ARG A 182 -10.58 1.31 14.09
N ASP A 183 -10.36 0.02 14.23
CA ASP A 183 -11.00 -0.84 15.24
C ASP A 183 -9.92 -1.49 16.09
N VAL A 184 -10.25 -1.82 17.33
CA VAL A 184 -9.33 -2.49 18.25
C VAL A 184 -10.01 -3.79 18.69
N GLY A 185 -9.35 -4.92 18.42
CA GLY A 185 -9.81 -6.24 18.83
C GLY A 185 -9.79 -6.40 20.34
N GLU A 186 -10.47 -7.43 20.84
CA GLU A 186 -10.47 -7.79 22.26
C GLU A 186 -9.08 -8.20 22.78
N ASP A 187 -8.19 -8.62 21.87
CA ASP A 187 -6.78 -8.94 22.10
C ASP A 187 -5.85 -7.72 22.03
N GLY A 188 -6.40 -6.52 21.80
CA GLY A 188 -5.63 -5.29 21.60
C GLY A 188 -5.07 -5.14 20.18
N THR A 189 -5.35 -6.08 19.26
CA THR A 189 -4.89 -5.98 17.87
C THR A 189 -5.61 -4.86 17.15
N VAL A 190 -4.85 -4.05 16.42
CA VAL A 190 -5.41 -2.85 15.80
C VAL A 190 -5.68 -3.04 14.31
N TYR A 191 -6.94 -2.89 13.92
CA TYR A 191 -7.41 -3.08 12.55
C TYR A 191 -7.78 -1.75 11.89
N GLY A 192 -7.16 -1.43 10.77
CA GLY A 192 -7.43 -0.19 10.04
C GLY A 192 -7.17 -0.31 8.55
N GLY A 193 -7.47 0.77 7.82
CA GLY A 193 -7.20 0.87 6.38
C GLY A 193 -8.43 0.90 5.49
N PRO A 194 -8.24 0.74 4.17
CA PRO A 194 -9.29 1.01 3.19
C PRO A 194 -10.55 0.18 3.31
N MET A 195 -10.42 -1.11 3.59
CA MET A 195 -11.57 -1.98 3.85
C MET A 195 -12.46 -1.49 5.00
N TYR A 196 -11.86 -0.91 6.05
CA TYR A 196 -12.58 -0.41 7.21
C TYR A 196 -13.24 0.95 6.97
N TYR A 197 -12.53 1.92 6.39
CA TYR A 197 -13.14 3.23 6.11
C TYR A 197 -14.14 3.18 4.96
N LEU A 198 -14.02 2.24 4.01
CA LEU A 198 -15.02 2.03 2.95
C LEU A 198 -16.31 1.46 3.56
N SER A 199 -16.21 0.45 4.43
CA SER A 199 -17.37 -0.14 5.08
C SER A 199 -18.05 0.83 6.06
N ARG A 200 -17.28 1.44 6.98
CA ARG A 200 -17.81 2.29 8.05
C ARG A 200 -18.08 3.73 7.60
N GLY A 201 -17.15 4.34 6.86
CA GLY A 201 -17.31 5.70 6.38
C GLY A 201 -18.48 5.86 5.41
N LEU A 202 -18.73 4.86 4.53
CA LEU A 202 -19.92 4.88 3.67
C LEU A 202 -21.20 4.53 4.44
N LYS A 203 -21.13 3.66 5.47
CA LYS A 203 -22.27 3.40 6.36
C LYS A 203 -22.74 4.67 7.07
N GLU A 204 -21.84 5.49 7.60
CA GLU A 204 -22.18 6.79 8.22
C GLU A 204 -22.84 7.77 7.24
N ARG A 205 -22.53 7.64 5.95
CA ARG A 205 -23.13 8.43 4.86
C ARG A 205 -24.46 7.86 4.35
N GLY A 206 -24.96 6.77 4.93
CA GLY A 206 -26.20 6.10 4.53
C GLY A 206 -26.04 5.00 3.47
N PHE A 207 -24.83 4.75 2.97
CA PHE A 207 -24.53 3.79 1.90
C PHE A 207 -23.98 2.45 2.45
N THR A 208 -24.71 1.84 3.40
CA THR A 208 -24.25 0.64 4.12
C THR A 208 -23.96 -0.56 3.21
N GLY A 209 -24.81 -0.81 2.20
CA GLY A 209 -24.64 -1.93 1.27
C GLY A 209 -23.41 -1.78 0.38
N LEU A 210 -23.24 -0.59 -0.20
CA LEU A 210 -22.10 -0.26 -1.06
C LEU A 210 -20.77 -0.33 -0.28
N GLY A 211 -20.74 0.21 0.94
CA GLY A 211 -19.54 0.20 1.78
C GLY A 211 -19.05 -1.21 2.09
N LYS A 212 -19.95 -2.13 2.43
CA LYS A 212 -19.60 -3.54 2.67
C LYS A 212 -19.04 -4.21 1.43
N VAL A 213 -19.70 -4.03 0.27
CA VAL A 213 -19.26 -4.63 -0.99
C VAL A 213 -17.88 -4.12 -1.39
N LEU A 214 -17.66 -2.80 -1.36
CA LEU A 214 -16.36 -2.21 -1.70
C LEU A 214 -15.25 -2.65 -0.73
N GLY A 215 -15.56 -2.74 0.57
CA GLY A 215 -14.60 -3.22 1.56
C GLY A 215 -14.19 -4.67 1.35
N ILE A 216 -15.14 -5.56 1.02
CA ILE A 216 -14.87 -6.97 0.72
C ILE A 216 -14.05 -7.10 -0.56
N ILE A 217 -14.43 -6.39 -1.63
CA ILE A 217 -13.69 -6.41 -2.90
C ILE A 217 -12.24 -5.96 -2.67
N PHE A 218 -12.05 -4.86 -1.95
CA PHE A 218 -10.71 -4.35 -1.64
C PHE A 218 -9.88 -5.38 -0.85
N ALA A 219 -10.47 -6.00 0.18
CA ALA A 219 -9.79 -7.03 0.97
C ALA A 219 -9.36 -8.23 0.13
N VAL A 220 -10.24 -8.73 -0.76
CA VAL A 220 -9.92 -9.85 -1.65
C VAL A 220 -8.81 -9.50 -2.63
N LEU A 221 -8.83 -8.29 -3.21
CA LEU A 221 -7.80 -7.84 -4.15
C LEU A 221 -6.43 -7.64 -3.49
N CYS A 222 -6.38 -7.35 -2.19
CA CYS A 222 -5.12 -7.18 -1.46
C CYS A 222 -4.51 -8.49 -0.91
N VAL A 223 -5.28 -9.59 -0.88
CA VAL A 223 -4.81 -10.92 -0.45
C VAL A 223 -4.26 -11.73 -1.63
N GLY A 224 -4.63 -11.38 -2.85
CA GLY A 224 -4.21 -12.03 -4.10
C GLY A 224 -2.87 -11.54 -4.64
#